data_AF-A0AAD9BFZ0-F1
#
_entry.id   AF-A0AAD9BFZ0-F1
#
_cell.length_a   1.000
_cell.length_b   1.000
_cell.length_c   1.000
_cell.angle_alpha   90.00
_cell.angle_beta   90.00
_cell.angle_gamma   90.00
#
_symmetry.space_group_name_H-M   'P 1'
#
loop_
_entity.id
_entity.type
_entity.pdbx_description
1 polymer ?
#
loop_
_entity_poly.entity_id
_entity_poly.type
_entity_poly.pdbx_seq_one_letter_code
_entity_poly.pdbx_strand_id
1 'polypeptide(L)'
;MASTSECSISGGKGTAALDNNWHYSFNIPWNLMPSHIKKTLEKKEWPTARERREIIRLISAEIVSVCTNPQKKHLSEVARKMVVDYPKSKDEIENQVVGSGYDSITKQLQCRVDNYKRLELPTHSSSADKGKKRRRKDAYGCVVNPEPQLSANCEAQKNMKGELHKMFEENEKDEKKIRH
;
A
#
# COMPACT_ATOMS: atom_id res chain seq x y z
N MET A 1 10.59 8.01 56.73
CA MET A 1 9.47 8.76 56.12
C MET A 1 9.87 10.21 56.05
N ALA A 2 9.90 10.79 54.85
CA ALA A 2 10.00 12.23 54.67
C ALA A 2 9.31 12.58 53.35
N SER A 3 8.10 13.14 53.46
CA SER A 3 7.38 13.82 52.40
C SER A 3 7.83 15.27 52.34
N THR A 4 8.09 15.78 51.13
CA THR A 4 8.03 17.19 50.76
C THR A 4 7.70 17.21 49.26
N SER A 5 6.45 17.49 48.86
CA SER A 5 5.80 18.80 48.69
C SER A 5 6.14 19.48 47.35
N GLU A 6 5.07 19.92 46.69
CA GLU A 6 4.88 20.38 45.31
C GLU A 6 5.67 21.62 44.88
N CYS A 7 5.73 21.88 43.56
CA CYS A 7 5.25 23.15 42.96
C CYS A 7 5.08 23.10 41.42
N SER A 8 3.83 23.23 41.01
CA SER A 8 3.20 24.06 39.96
C SER A 8 3.89 24.40 38.61
N ILE A 9 3.21 23.92 37.56
CA ILE A 9 2.73 24.58 36.32
C ILE A 9 3.54 25.76 35.75
N SER A 10 4.03 25.58 34.52
CA SER A 10 4.11 26.67 33.53
C SER A 10 3.44 26.23 32.22
N GLY A 11 2.37 26.91 31.86
CA GLY A 11 1.69 26.73 30.58
C GLY A 11 2.55 27.21 29.42
N GLY A 12 2.56 26.41 28.36
CA GLY A 12 3.01 26.79 27.02
C GLY A 12 2.11 26.14 26.00
N LYS A 13 1.26 26.93 25.33
CA LYS A 13 0.58 26.50 24.10
C LYS A 13 1.62 26.43 22.98
N GLY A 14 2.36 25.33 22.94
CA GLY A 14 3.17 24.91 21.80
C GLY A 14 2.66 23.54 21.37
N THR A 15 2.51 23.31 20.06
CA THR A 15 2.26 21.98 19.51
C THR A 15 3.27 21.02 20.14
N ALA A 16 2.82 20.16 21.05
CA ALA A 16 3.69 19.27 21.80
C ALA A 16 4.57 18.53 20.80
N ALA A 17 5.88 18.78 20.86
CA ALA A 17 6.83 17.92 20.18
C ALA A 17 6.52 16.52 20.69
N LEU A 18 5.92 15.68 19.84
CA LEU A 18 5.66 14.30 20.19
C LEU A 18 6.97 13.75 20.72
N ASP A 19 6.98 13.28 21.97
CA ASP A 19 8.14 12.60 22.53
C ASP A 19 8.59 11.61 21.47
N ASN A 20 9.86 11.72 21.03
CA ASN A 20 10.43 10.86 19.99
C ASN A 20 10.27 9.36 20.31
N ASN A 21 9.90 9.04 21.55
CA ASN A 21 9.70 7.74 22.14
C ASN A 21 8.23 7.26 22.14
N TRP A 22 7.30 7.94 21.48
CA TRP A 22 5.87 7.54 21.42
C TRP A 22 5.67 6.08 21.00
N HIS A 23 6.55 5.55 20.16
CA HIS A 23 6.52 4.18 19.65
C HIS A 23 6.64 3.12 20.77
N TYR A 24 7.28 3.45 21.89
CA TYR A 24 7.33 2.57 23.07
C TYR A 24 6.02 2.54 23.88
N SER A 25 5.23 3.59 23.82
CA SER A 25 3.91 3.66 24.47
C SER A 25 2.75 3.35 23.52
N PHE A 26 3.02 3.22 22.22
CA PHE A 26 2.02 2.86 21.22
C PHE A 26 1.39 1.51 21.53
N ASN A 27 0.06 1.48 21.67
CA ASN A 27 -0.72 0.27 21.87
C ASN A 27 -1.27 -0.20 20.52
N ILE A 28 -1.15 -1.48 20.20
CA ILE A 28 -1.67 -2.01 18.95
C ILE A 28 -3.20 -2.04 19.04
N PRO A 29 -3.93 -1.40 18.10
CA PRO A 29 -5.39 -1.29 18.16
C PRO A 29 -6.12 -2.58 17.73
N TRP A 30 -5.80 -3.72 18.34
CA TRP A 30 -6.48 -5.01 18.11
C TRP A 30 -7.99 -4.90 18.34
N ASN A 31 -8.39 -4.04 19.26
CA ASN A 31 -9.79 -3.75 19.61
C ASN A 31 -10.58 -3.12 18.46
N LEU A 32 -9.92 -2.41 17.55
CA LEU A 32 -10.54 -1.75 16.40
C LEU A 32 -10.61 -2.68 15.18
N MET A 33 -10.07 -3.90 15.27
CA MET A 33 -10.10 -4.84 14.16
C MET A 33 -11.54 -5.27 13.82
N PRO A 34 -11.85 -5.43 12.52
CA PRO A 34 -13.10 -6.02 12.07
C PRO A 34 -13.37 -7.38 12.70
N SER A 35 -14.65 -7.74 12.82
CA SER A 35 -15.08 -8.97 13.49
C SER A 35 -14.54 -10.24 12.84
N HIS A 36 -14.36 -10.27 11.52
CA HIS A 36 -13.76 -11.43 10.83
C HIS A 36 -12.30 -11.63 11.23
N ILE A 37 -11.52 -10.54 11.30
CA ILE A 37 -10.11 -10.58 11.72
C ILE A 37 -9.99 -11.00 13.18
N LYS A 38 -10.83 -10.46 14.07
CA LYS A 38 -10.83 -10.85 15.50
C LYS A 38 -11.07 -12.34 15.68
N LYS A 39 -12.06 -12.91 14.98
CA LYS A 39 -12.33 -14.36 15.01
C LYS A 39 -11.13 -15.18 14.55
N THR A 40 -10.43 -14.74 13.49
CA THR A 40 -9.22 -15.42 13.00
C THR A 40 -8.08 -15.35 14.03
N LEU A 41 -7.89 -14.18 14.67
CA LEU A 41 -6.89 -13.99 15.72
C LEU A 41 -7.20 -14.80 16.99
N GLU A 42 -8.47 -14.89 17.40
CA GLU A 42 -8.94 -15.71 18.53
C GLU A 42 -8.65 -17.20 18.30
N LYS A 43 -8.88 -17.69 17.08
CA LYS A 43 -8.53 -19.05 16.67
C LYS A 43 -7.02 -19.27 16.56
N LYS A 44 -6.21 -18.22 16.73
CA LYS A 44 -4.76 -18.21 16.50
C LYS A 44 -4.43 -18.74 15.11
N GLU A 45 -5.27 -18.47 14.11
CA GLU A 45 -5.05 -18.88 12.72
C GLU A 45 -4.27 -17.82 11.95
N TRP A 46 -3.49 -18.26 10.97
CA TRP A 46 -2.74 -17.33 10.14
C TRP A 46 -3.70 -16.44 9.34
N PRO A 47 -3.66 -15.11 9.50
CA PRO A 47 -4.51 -14.23 8.71
C PRO A 47 -4.21 -14.41 7.23
N THR A 48 -5.25 -14.48 6.41
CA THR A 48 -5.09 -14.51 4.95
C THR A 48 -4.35 -13.26 4.47
N ALA A 49 -3.75 -13.31 3.27
CA ALA A 49 -3.05 -12.16 2.71
C ALA A 49 -3.93 -10.89 2.65
N ARG A 50 -5.25 -11.04 2.48
CA ARG A 50 -6.21 -9.93 2.51
C ARG A 50 -6.37 -9.36 3.92
N GLU A 51 -6.63 -10.20 4.91
CA GLU A 51 -6.78 -9.79 6.30
C GLU A 51 -5.50 -9.15 6.83
N ARG A 52 -4.33 -9.71 6.49
CA ARG A 52 -3.04 -9.13 6.85
C ARG A 52 -2.90 -7.69 6.33
N ARG A 53 -3.23 -7.44 5.06
CA ARG A 53 -3.20 -6.08 4.48
C ARG A 53 -4.17 -5.14 5.21
N GLU A 54 -5.32 -5.65 5.63
CA GLU A 54 -6.31 -4.87 6.37
C GLU A 54 -5.83 -4.50 7.78
N ILE A 55 -5.20 -5.44 8.50
CA ILE A 55 -4.51 -5.19 9.78
C ILE A 55 -3.46 -4.08 9.60
N ILE A 56 -2.55 -4.24 8.62
CA ILE A 56 -1.49 -3.26 8.34
C ILE A 56 -2.08 -1.89 8.01
N ARG A 57 -3.18 -1.84 7.24
CA ARG A 57 -3.84 -0.58 6.88
C ARG A 57 -4.40 0.15 8.10
N LEU A 58 -5.07 -0.56 9.01
CA LEU A 58 -5.63 0.03 10.23
C LEU A 58 -4.54 0.53 11.18
N ILE A 59 -3.52 -0.31 11.41
CA ILE A 59 -2.40 0.08 12.28
C ILE A 59 -1.63 1.26 11.69
N SER A 60 -1.38 1.27 10.38
CA SER A 60 -0.71 2.39 9.73
C SER A 60 -1.51 3.68 9.82
N ALA A 61 -2.85 3.62 9.75
CA ALA A 61 -3.70 4.79 9.94
C ALA A 61 -3.57 5.36 11.36
N GLU A 62 -3.53 4.48 12.37
CA GLU A 62 -3.31 4.87 13.77
C GLU A 62 -1.90 5.41 14.03
N ILE A 63 -0.88 4.84 13.37
CA ILE A 63 0.48 5.38 13.45
C ILE A 63 0.53 6.81 12.90
N VAL A 64 -0.11 7.04 11.74
CA VAL A 64 -0.10 8.36 11.08
C VAL A 64 -0.94 9.39 11.86
N SER A 65 -1.99 8.97 12.56
CA SER A 65 -2.75 9.86 13.46
C SER A 65 -1.94 10.30 14.67
N VAL A 66 -1.06 9.43 15.19
CA VAL A 66 -0.14 9.75 16.30
C VAL A 66 1.04 10.58 15.80
N CYS A 67 1.66 10.21 14.67
CA CYS A 67 2.84 10.87 14.13
C CYS A 67 2.76 10.94 12.60
N THR A 68 2.67 12.16 12.05
CA THR A 68 2.56 12.40 10.60
C THR A 68 3.75 11.83 9.81
N ASN A 69 4.95 11.87 10.38
CA ASN A 69 6.19 11.44 9.72
C ASN A 69 6.95 10.40 10.56
N PRO A 70 6.43 9.16 10.67
CA PRO A 70 7.09 8.14 11.45
C PRO A 70 8.37 7.68 10.73
N GLN A 71 9.45 7.50 11.49
CA GLN A 71 10.72 6.96 11.01
C GLN A 71 10.71 5.43 11.04
N LYS A 72 11.63 4.80 10.30
CA LYS A 72 11.79 3.33 10.29
C LYS A 72 11.91 2.73 11.69
N LYS A 73 12.62 3.39 12.61
CA LYS A 73 12.77 2.94 14.01
C LYS A 73 11.44 2.84 14.75
N HIS A 74 10.51 3.78 14.50
CA HIS A 74 9.18 3.76 15.10
C HIS A 74 8.37 2.57 14.57
N LEU A 75 8.37 2.39 13.25
CA LEU A 75 7.65 1.30 12.59
C LEU A 75 8.20 -0.08 12.99
N SER A 76 9.52 -0.18 13.14
CA SER A 76 10.21 -1.39 13.60
C SER A 76 9.78 -1.79 15.01
N GLU A 77 9.69 -0.84 15.94
CA GLU A 77 9.25 -1.13 17.31
C GLU A 77 7.78 -1.52 17.36
N VAL A 78 6.92 -0.85 16.58
CA VAL A 78 5.51 -1.23 16.48
C VAL A 78 5.37 -2.64 15.89
N ALA A 79 6.14 -2.97 14.84
CA ALA A 79 6.16 -4.31 14.26
C ALA A 79 6.62 -5.37 15.26
N ARG A 80 7.67 -5.08 16.06
CA ARG A 80 8.12 -5.96 17.15
C ARG A 80 6.99 -6.26 18.13
N LYS A 81 6.24 -5.24 18.57
CA LYS A 81 5.08 -5.40 19.46
C LYS A 81 3.98 -6.26 18.83
N MET A 82 3.67 -6.05 17.55
CA MET A 82 2.71 -6.88 16.84
C MET A 82 3.07 -8.36 16.86
N VAL A 83 4.36 -8.69 16.68
CA VAL A 83 4.83 -10.08 16.75
C VAL A 83 4.81 -10.63 18.17
N VAL A 84 5.09 -9.81 19.18
CA VAL A 84 4.96 -10.23 20.59
C VAL A 84 3.51 -10.59 20.93
N ASP A 85 2.56 -9.75 20.52
CA ASP A 85 1.13 -9.98 20.75
C ASP A 85 0.60 -11.17 19.93
N TYR A 86 1.13 -11.33 18.72
CA TYR A 86 0.74 -12.39 17.80
C TYR A 86 1.96 -13.13 17.22
N PRO A 87 2.54 -14.10 17.95
CA PRO A 87 3.79 -14.76 17.59
C PRO A 87 3.77 -15.50 16.26
N LYS A 88 2.59 -15.93 15.79
CA LYS A 88 2.49 -16.52 14.46
C LYS A 88 2.97 -15.55 13.39
N SER A 89 2.83 -14.22 13.60
CA SER A 89 3.21 -13.18 12.62
C SER A 89 4.71 -13.00 12.39
N LYS A 90 5.50 -13.81 13.06
CA LYS A 90 6.95 -13.82 12.95
C LYS A 90 7.42 -14.31 11.58
N ASP A 91 8.50 -13.71 11.11
CA ASP A 91 9.22 -14.16 9.93
C ASP A 91 10.04 -15.41 10.28
N GLU A 92 9.50 -16.59 9.97
CA GLU A 92 10.08 -17.88 10.30
C GLU A 92 10.03 -18.83 9.09
N ILE A 93 11.16 -19.49 8.81
CA ILE A 93 11.29 -20.52 7.77
C ILE A 93 11.83 -21.76 8.48
N GLU A 94 11.11 -22.89 8.38
CA GLU A 94 11.53 -24.17 8.99
C GLU A 94 11.85 -24.08 10.51
N ASN A 95 11.07 -23.29 11.24
CA ASN A 95 11.26 -23.01 12.66
C ASN A 95 12.53 -22.21 13.01
N GLN A 96 13.15 -21.58 12.00
CA GLN A 96 14.25 -20.65 12.18
C GLN A 96 13.77 -19.23 11.92
N VAL A 97 14.04 -18.34 12.89
CA VAL A 97 13.75 -16.92 12.76
C VAL A 97 14.61 -16.30 11.68
N VAL A 98 13.98 -15.65 10.71
CA VAL A 98 14.67 -14.94 9.64
C VAL A 98 14.85 -13.48 10.04
N GLY A 99 16.10 -13.01 10.03
CA GLY A 99 16.42 -11.63 10.38
C GLY A 99 16.02 -11.28 11.81
N SER A 100 15.28 -10.18 11.98
CA SER A 100 14.74 -9.79 13.29
C SER A 100 13.45 -10.52 13.66
N GLY A 101 12.84 -11.25 12.72
CA GLY A 101 11.56 -11.93 12.87
C GLY A 101 10.34 -11.02 12.67
N TYR A 102 10.51 -9.72 12.40
CA TYR A 102 9.40 -8.79 12.15
C TYR A 102 9.70 -7.80 11.00
N ASP A 103 10.73 -8.09 10.19
CA ASP A 103 11.19 -7.24 9.10
C ASP A 103 10.13 -7.12 8.00
N SER A 104 9.38 -8.20 7.73
CA SER A 104 8.32 -8.18 6.72
C SER A 104 7.16 -7.26 7.10
N ILE A 105 6.78 -7.25 8.39
CA ILE A 105 5.75 -6.34 8.93
C ILE A 105 6.27 -4.90 8.89
N THR A 106 7.52 -4.67 9.31
CA THR A 106 8.16 -3.35 9.26
C THR A 106 8.11 -2.77 7.85
N LYS A 107 8.47 -3.58 6.84
CA LYS A 107 8.43 -3.18 5.42
C LYS A 107 7.02 -2.86 4.96
N GLN A 108 6.02 -3.63 5.39
CA GLN A 108 4.62 -3.39 5.04
C GLN A 108 4.06 -2.10 5.64
N LEU A 109 4.36 -1.83 6.91
CA LEU A 109 4.03 -0.56 7.55
C LEU A 109 4.71 0.60 6.82
N GLN A 110 5.99 0.47 6.48
CA GLN A 110 6.74 1.49 5.76
C GLN A 110 6.11 1.79 4.40
N CYS A 111 5.89 0.76 3.57
CA CYS A 111 5.23 0.92 2.27
C CYS A 111 3.86 1.59 2.41
N ARG A 112 3.10 1.25 3.45
CA ARG A 112 1.77 1.82 3.66
C ARG A 112 1.83 3.28 4.09
N VAL A 113 2.72 3.64 5.00
CA VAL A 113 2.98 5.04 5.41
C VAL A 113 3.43 5.87 4.22
N ASP A 114 4.36 5.37 3.41
CA ASP A 114 4.83 6.07 2.21
C ASP A 114 3.69 6.31 1.21
N ASN A 115 2.75 5.37 1.11
CA ASN A 115 1.54 5.54 0.29
C ASN A 115 0.61 6.63 0.84
N TYR A 116 0.51 6.83 2.16
CA TYR A 116 -0.26 7.95 2.73
C TYR A 116 0.35 9.29 2.32
N LYS A 117 1.68 9.43 2.41
CA LYS A 117 2.40 10.66 2.01
C LYS A 117 2.22 11.02 0.53
N ARG A 118 2.14 10.01 -0.34
CA ARG A 118 1.90 10.20 -1.79
C ARG A 118 0.50 10.73 -2.10
N LEU A 119 -0.50 10.42 -1.26
CA LEU A 119 -1.87 10.90 -1.42
C LEU A 119 -2.06 12.32 -0.89
N GLU A 120 -1.24 12.74 0.08
CA GLU A 120 -1.26 14.10 0.65
C GLU A 120 -0.56 15.13 -0.23
N LEU A 121 0.46 14.72 -0.99
CA LEU A 121 1.03 15.57 -2.03
C LEU A 121 -0.03 15.76 -3.12
N PRO A 122 -0.20 16.98 -3.67
CA PRO A 122 -0.97 17.16 -4.89
C PRO A 122 -0.37 16.22 -5.92
N THR A 123 -1.08 15.13 -6.20
CA THR A 123 -0.94 14.47 -7.50
C THR A 123 -1.05 15.61 -8.47
N HIS A 124 -0.07 15.79 -9.37
CA HIS A 124 -0.20 16.76 -10.44
C HIS A 124 -1.47 16.39 -11.22
N SER A 125 -2.61 16.91 -10.76
CA SER A 125 -3.84 17.01 -11.50
C SER A 125 -3.40 17.71 -12.76
N SER A 126 -3.55 17.03 -13.88
CA SER A 126 -3.46 17.63 -15.20
C SER A 126 -4.30 18.91 -15.17
N SER A 127 -3.61 20.02 -14.95
CA SER A 127 -4.19 21.35 -14.93
C SER A 127 -4.76 21.56 -16.31
N ALA A 128 -6.09 21.60 -16.38
CA ALA A 128 -6.82 22.15 -17.50
C ALA A 128 -6.48 23.65 -17.56
N ASP A 129 -5.31 23.97 -18.12
CA ASP A 129 -4.93 25.35 -18.41
C ASP A 129 -5.17 25.62 -19.90
N LYS A 130 -6.12 26.51 -20.16
CA LYS A 130 -6.43 27.01 -21.48
C LYS A 130 -5.37 28.04 -21.87
N GLY A 131 -4.40 27.67 -22.68
CA GLY A 131 -3.69 28.69 -23.46
C GLY A 131 -2.28 28.35 -23.93
N LYS A 132 -2.11 28.49 -25.25
CA LYS A 132 -0.87 28.67 -26.02
C LYS A 132 -0.04 27.42 -26.36
N LYS A 133 0.00 27.22 -27.68
CA LYS A 133 0.68 26.20 -28.48
C LYS A 133 2.21 26.15 -28.29
N ARG A 134 2.72 24.98 -28.69
CA ARG A 134 4.07 24.59 -29.18
C ARG A 134 4.93 23.99 -28.07
N ARG A 135 5.51 22.78 -28.22
CA ARG A 135 6.06 22.15 -29.43
C ARG A 135 6.16 20.63 -29.22
N ARG A 136 6.13 19.90 -30.35
CA ARG A 136 6.26 18.43 -30.45
C ARG A 136 7.39 17.91 -29.56
N LYS A 137 7.06 17.04 -28.62
CA LYS A 137 7.99 16.10 -28.00
C LYS A 137 7.75 14.78 -28.68
N ASP A 138 8.78 14.18 -29.25
CA ASP A 138 8.74 12.87 -29.87
C ASP A 138 8.20 11.87 -28.84
N ALA A 139 6.95 11.46 -29.02
CA ALA A 139 6.28 10.54 -28.14
C ALA A 139 6.64 9.11 -28.55
N TYR A 140 7.72 8.59 -27.99
CA TYR A 140 7.85 7.15 -27.83
C TYR A 140 7.16 6.76 -26.51
N GLY A 141 6.07 5.99 -26.61
CA GLY A 141 5.25 5.53 -25.48
C GLY A 141 3.81 6.02 -25.54
N CYS A 142 2.88 5.23 -24.97
CA CYS A 142 1.44 5.53 -24.92
C CYS A 142 1.18 6.93 -24.36
N VAL A 143 0.89 7.88 -25.25
CA VAL A 143 0.22 9.12 -24.88
C VAL A 143 -1.15 8.70 -24.39
N VAL A 144 -1.46 9.04 -23.13
CA VAL A 144 -2.77 8.84 -22.52
C VAL A 144 -3.80 9.52 -23.43
N ASN A 145 -4.47 8.71 -24.24
CA ASN A 145 -5.62 9.15 -25.02
C ASN A 145 -6.71 9.44 -23.98
N PRO A 146 -7.34 10.63 -23.97
CA PRO A 146 -8.51 10.85 -23.14
C PRO A 146 -9.59 9.88 -23.64
N GLU A 147 -9.80 8.83 -22.86
CA GLU A 147 -10.89 7.87 -22.84
C GLU A 147 -11.58 7.65 -24.21
N PRO A 148 -11.30 6.54 -24.92
CA PRO A 148 -12.16 6.19 -26.04
C PRO A 148 -13.53 5.91 -25.44
N GLN A 149 -14.50 6.76 -25.78
CA GLN A 149 -15.89 6.53 -25.45
C GLN A 149 -16.22 5.10 -25.89
N LEU A 150 -16.40 4.21 -24.92
CA LEU A 150 -16.84 2.83 -25.10
C LEU A 150 -18.34 2.85 -25.42
N SER A 151 -18.69 3.54 -26.50
CA SER A 151 -20.03 3.51 -27.07
C SER A 151 -19.90 3.32 -28.58
N ALA A 152 -20.25 2.10 -28.99
CA ALA A 152 -20.51 1.67 -30.36
C ALA A 152 -19.31 1.58 -31.31
N ASN A 153 -18.65 0.42 -31.30
CA ASN A 153 -18.51 -0.38 -32.53
C ASN A 153 -18.05 -1.81 -32.24
N CYS A 154 -19.00 -2.61 -31.74
CA CYS A 154 -18.89 -4.06 -31.60
C CYS A 154 -18.58 -4.75 -32.94
N GLU A 155 -19.01 -4.15 -34.06
CA GLU A 155 -18.81 -4.72 -35.40
C GLU A 155 -17.40 -4.49 -35.96
N ALA A 156 -16.83 -3.29 -35.80
CA ALA A 156 -15.48 -3.01 -36.31
C ALA A 156 -14.42 -3.92 -35.65
N GLN A 157 -14.55 -4.15 -34.33
CA GLN A 157 -13.66 -5.08 -33.62
C GLN A 157 -13.87 -6.54 -34.05
N LYS A 158 -15.12 -6.96 -34.31
CA LYS A 158 -15.42 -8.31 -34.80
C LYS A 158 -14.89 -8.53 -36.22
N ASN A 159 -15.02 -7.53 -37.10
CA ASN A 159 -14.50 -7.58 -38.47
C ASN A 159 -12.98 -7.66 -38.47
N MET A 160 -12.32 -6.82 -37.67
CA MET A 160 -10.85 -6.84 -37.56
C MET A 160 -10.34 -8.16 -36.97
N LYS A 161 -11.07 -8.76 -36.01
CA LYS A 161 -10.77 -10.11 -35.50
C LYS A 161 -10.95 -11.18 -36.59
N GLY A 162 -12.02 -11.10 -37.38
CA GLY A 162 -12.29 -12.05 -38.46
C GLY A 162 -11.25 -11.99 -39.58
N GLU A 163 -10.84 -10.78 -39.95
CA GLU A 163 -9.81 -10.55 -40.97
C GLU A 163 -8.45 -11.12 -40.56
N LEU A 164 -8.06 -10.93 -39.29
CA LEU A 164 -6.83 -11.51 -38.74
C LEU A 164 -6.84 -13.04 -38.76
N HIS A 165 -7.98 -13.65 -38.44
CA HIS A 165 -8.15 -15.11 -38.50
C HIS A 165 -8.01 -15.63 -39.92
N LYS A 166 -8.60 -14.93 -40.90
CA LYS A 166 -8.53 -15.30 -42.31
C LYS A 166 -7.11 -15.25 -42.86
N MET A 167 -6.36 -14.19 -42.53
CA MET A 167 -4.95 -14.07 -42.91
C MET A 167 -4.09 -15.18 -42.31
N PHE A 168 -4.35 -15.59 -41.06
CA PHE A 168 -3.62 -16.69 -40.43
C PHE A 168 -3.90 -18.03 -41.14
N GLU A 169 -5.15 -18.32 -41.45
CA GLU A 169 -5.51 -19.55 -42.17
C GLU A 169 -5.01 -19.58 -43.61
N GLU A 170 -4.96 -18.42 -44.30
CA GLU A 170 -4.40 -18.31 -45.65
C GLU A 170 -2.88 -18.54 -45.63
N ASN A 171 -2.16 -17.97 -44.66
CA ASN A 171 -0.73 -18.24 -44.46
C ASN A 171 -0.43 -19.73 -44.21
N GLU A 172 -1.23 -20.42 -43.38
CA GLU A 172 -1.07 -21.86 -43.16
C GLU A 172 -1.31 -22.69 -44.44
N LYS A 173 -2.23 -22.27 -45.31
CA LYS A 173 -2.53 -22.96 -46.58
C LYS A 173 -1.41 -22.75 -47.59
N ASP A 174 -0.83 -21.56 -47.63
CA ASP A 174 0.31 -21.24 -48.50
C ASP A 174 1.57 -22.00 -48.05
N GLU A 175 1.82 -22.11 -46.75
CA GLU A 175 2.92 -22.92 -46.22
C GLU A 175 2.77 -24.42 -46.57
N LYS A 176 1.55 -24.95 -46.55
CA LYS A 176 1.25 -26.34 -46.93
C LYS A 176 1.37 -26.57 -48.44
N LYS A 177 1.13 -25.54 -49.27
CA LYS A 177 1.26 -25.60 -50.74
C LYS A 177 2.71 -25.56 -51.22
N ILE A 178 3.61 -24.94 -50.44
CA ILE A 178 5.06 -24.88 -50.76
C ILE A 178 5.79 -26.19 -50.41
N ARG A 179 5.20 -27.05 -49.56
CA ARG A 179 5.83 -28.30 -49.08
C ARG A 179 5.44 -29.55 -49.89
N HIS A 180 4.79 -29.41 -51.04
CA HIS A 180 4.45 -30.50 -51.95
C HIS A 180 5.05 -30.31 -53.34
#